data_AF-A0A0G1VWV6-F1
#
_entry.id   AF-A0A0G1VWV6-F1
#
_cell.length_a   1.000
_cell.length_b   1.000
_cell.length_c   1.000
_cell.angle_alpha   90.00
_cell.angle_beta   90.00
_cell.angle_gamma   90.00
#
_symmetry.space_group_name_H-M   'P 1'
#
loop_
_entity.id
_entity.type
_entity.pdbx_description
1 polymer ?
#
loop_
_entity_poly.entity_id
_entity_poly.type
_entity_poly.pdbx_seq_one_letter_code
_entity_poly.pdbx_strand_id
1 'polypeptide(L)'
;MKKILSQLGFTMIELLVVIAVIGVLAVAVLSSINPIEQINKGRDTGHRSDAAQLINAVDRYYAIHEIYPWNDVTYNGTSSTPDVGSLTESQLADVLFPDDTTPGNCAGTPNGTGAFPGSFCKITTAALAPWLTALTATAEIKESFTQRLTSPKPGGELWLYKAATANATMYACFTPSSQAFQKEALDACRDHYANLPLGACPQAADEAGYATIVAYDDELICLP
;
A
#
# COMPACT_ATOMS: atom_id res chain seq x y z
N MET A 1 43.94 53.03 -20.54
CA MET A 1 42.51 53.42 -20.50
C MET A 1 41.67 52.21 -20.89
N LYS A 2 40.81 51.73 -19.99
CA LYS A 2 40.01 50.51 -20.19
C LYS A 2 38.70 50.92 -20.86
N LYS A 3 38.51 50.56 -22.14
CA LYS A 3 37.28 50.85 -22.89
C LYS A 3 36.14 50.02 -22.30
N ILE A 4 35.14 50.69 -21.72
CA ILE A 4 33.88 50.06 -21.33
C ILE A 4 33.05 49.94 -22.62
N LEU A 5 32.78 48.72 -23.05
CA LEU A 5 31.92 48.44 -24.20
C LEU A 5 30.46 48.65 -23.79
N SER A 6 29.76 49.52 -24.52
CA SER A 6 28.33 49.80 -24.36
C SER A 6 27.51 48.54 -24.65
N GLN A 7 26.77 48.05 -23.66
CA GLN A 7 25.79 46.98 -23.82
C GLN A 7 24.54 47.57 -24.51
N LEU A 8 24.20 47.06 -25.70
CA LEU A 8 22.95 47.37 -26.39
C LEU A 8 21.78 46.79 -25.57
N GLY A 9 20.86 47.66 -25.12
CA GLY A 9 19.68 47.24 -24.37
C GLY A 9 18.66 46.52 -25.25
N PHE A 10 17.98 45.53 -24.68
CA PHE A 10 16.86 44.82 -25.31
C PHE A 10 15.71 45.78 -25.64
N THR A 11 15.07 45.58 -26.79
CA THR A 11 13.88 46.36 -27.15
C THR A 11 12.65 45.87 -26.37
N MET A 12 11.71 46.76 -26.03
CA MET A 12 10.47 46.34 -25.35
C MET A 12 9.65 45.36 -26.19
N ILE A 13 9.70 45.47 -27.52
CA ILE A 13 8.96 44.58 -28.43
C ILE A 13 9.56 43.16 -28.45
N GLU A 14 10.89 43.01 -28.37
CA GLU A 14 11.52 41.69 -28.25
C GLU A 14 11.05 40.97 -27.00
N LEU A 15 11.06 41.65 -25.85
CA LEU A 15 10.60 41.02 -24.60
C LEU A 15 9.11 40.65 -24.66
N LEU A 16 8.27 41.46 -25.32
CA LEU A 16 6.85 41.18 -25.47
C LEU A 16 6.59 39.93 -26.33
N VAL A 17 7.29 39.81 -27.47
CA VAL A 17 7.13 38.64 -28.34
C VAL A 17 7.63 37.37 -27.64
N VAL A 18 8.73 37.45 -26.89
CA VAL A 18 9.28 36.30 -26.17
C VAL A 18 8.32 35.77 -25.11
N ILE A 19 7.73 36.64 -24.29
CA ILE A 19 6.75 36.17 -23.29
C ILE A 19 5.49 35.60 -23.94
N ALA A 20 5.07 36.14 -25.09
CA ALA A 20 3.93 35.61 -25.84
C ALA A 20 4.22 34.20 -26.38
N VAL A 21 5.40 33.98 -26.96
CA VAL A 21 5.82 32.68 -27.48
C VAL A 21 5.99 31.66 -26.35
N ILE A 22 6.63 32.04 -25.24
CA ILE A 22 6.78 31.17 -24.07
C ILE A 22 5.41 30.78 -23.49
N GLY A 23 4.46 31.73 -23.43
CA GLY A 23 3.11 31.45 -22.95
C GLY A 23 2.39 30.39 -23.79
N VAL A 24 2.43 30.50 -25.12
CA VAL A 24 1.79 29.53 -26.02
C VAL A 24 2.45 28.15 -25.93
N LEU A 25 3.78 28.09 -25.91
CA LEU A 25 4.52 26.83 -25.79
C LEU A 25 4.25 26.15 -24.44
N ALA A 26 4.18 26.92 -23.35
CA ALA A 26 3.90 26.38 -22.03
C ALA A 26 2.53 25.69 -21.96
N VAL A 27 1.49 26.32 -22.51
CA VAL A 27 0.14 25.72 -22.55
C VAL A 27 0.11 24.47 -23.43
N ALA A 28 0.79 24.49 -24.59
CA ALA A 28 0.87 23.32 -25.47
C ALA A 28 1.54 22.12 -24.77
N VAL A 29 2.64 22.36 -24.05
CA VAL A 29 3.35 21.31 -23.28
C VAL A 29 2.49 20.80 -22.12
N LEU A 30 1.88 21.68 -21.34
CA LEU A 30 0.99 21.30 -20.23
C LEU A 30 -0.25 20.53 -20.72
N SER A 31 -0.75 20.81 -21.92
CA SER A 31 -1.84 20.04 -22.52
C SER A 31 -1.40 18.65 -22.98
N SER A 32 -0.11 18.46 -23.28
CA SER A 32 0.43 17.16 -23.72
C SER A 32 0.76 16.21 -22.57
N ILE A 33 0.96 16.76 -21.37
CA ILE A 33 1.24 16.01 -20.15
C ILE A 33 -0.04 15.95 -19.34
N ASN A 34 -0.58 14.77 -19.04
CA ASN A 34 -1.67 14.65 -18.06
C ASN A 34 -1.09 14.84 -16.65
N PRO A 35 -1.22 16.03 -16.01
CA PRO A 35 -0.53 16.30 -14.76
C PRO A 35 -1.17 15.55 -13.60
N ILE A 36 -2.47 15.27 -13.68
CA ILE A 36 -3.23 14.54 -12.67
C ILE A 36 -2.70 13.10 -12.60
N GLU A 37 -2.51 12.47 -13.75
CA GLU A 37 -1.97 11.11 -13.83
C GLU A 37 -0.54 11.01 -13.27
N GLN A 38 0.32 12.00 -13.53
CA GLN A 38 1.67 12.01 -12.95
C GLN A 38 1.65 12.12 -11.42
N ILE A 39 0.75 12.93 -10.86
CA ILE A 39 0.61 13.06 -9.40
C ILE A 39 0.10 11.74 -8.82
N ASN A 40 -0.90 11.12 -9.43
CA ASN A 40 -1.42 9.81 -8.98
C ASN A 40 -0.34 8.73 -9.04
N LYS A 41 0.44 8.69 -10.12
CA LYS A 41 1.58 7.77 -10.24
C LYS A 41 2.63 8.00 -9.15
N GLY A 42 2.89 9.26 -8.79
CA GLY A 42 3.75 9.62 -7.67
C GLY A 42 3.21 9.13 -6.32
N ARG A 43 1.90 9.22 -6.10
CA ARG A 43 1.24 8.68 -4.89
C ARG A 43 1.34 7.17 -4.81
N ASP A 44 1.00 6.46 -5.88
CA ASP A 44 1.08 4.99 -5.93
C ASP A 44 2.51 4.47 -5.73
N THR A 45 3.51 5.20 -6.24
CA THR A 45 4.93 4.91 -5.97
C THR A 45 5.26 5.06 -4.48
N GLY A 46 4.69 6.08 -3.82
CA GLY A 46 4.76 6.27 -2.38
C GLY A 46 4.11 5.11 -1.60
N HIS A 47 2.90 4.68 -1.99
CA HIS A 47 2.20 3.56 -1.37
C HIS A 47 2.97 2.24 -1.52
N ARG A 48 3.56 1.98 -2.69
CA ARG A 48 4.46 0.83 -2.90
C ARG A 48 5.67 0.86 -1.98
N SER A 49 6.30 2.03 -1.83
CA SER A 49 7.43 2.20 -0.91
C SER A 49 7.02 2.00 0.54
N ASP A 50 5.87 2.51 0.95
CA ASP A 50 5.35 2.36 2.31
C ASP A 50 5.01 0.89 2.62
N ALA A 51 4.37 0.20 1.68
CA ALA A 51 4.11 -1.25 1.76
C ALA A 51 5.40 -2.05 1.94
N ALA A 52 6.41 -1.82 1.09
CA ALA A 52 7.70 -2.50 1.18
C ALA A 52 8.44 -2.19 2.49
N GLN A 53 8.42 -0.94 2.96
CA GLN A 53 9.04 -0.57 4.24
C GLN A 53 8.40 -1.28 5.41
N LEU A 54 7.07 -1.43 5.40
CA LEU A 54 6.33 -2.11 6.46
C LEU A 54 6.64 -3.62 6.48
N ILE A 55 6.60 -4.29 5.34
CA ILE A 55 6.94 -5.73 5.23
C ILE A 55 8.35 -5.97 5.77
N ASN A 56 9.33 -5.22 5.28
CA ASN A 56 10.72 -5.34 5.74
C ASN A 56 10.87 -5.09 7.25
N ALA A 57 10.06 -4.21 7.84
CA ALA A 57 10.09 -3.97 9.29
C ALA A 57 9.52 -5.14 10.08
N VAL A 58 8.43 -5.73 9.60
CA VAL A 58 7.86 -6.95 10.19
C VAL A 58 8.86 -8.11 10.10
N ASP A 59 9.52 -8.30 8.96
CA ASP A 59 10.50 -9.37 8.77
C ASP A 59 11.73 -9.20 9.67
N ARG A 60 12.25 -7.96 9.81
CA ARG A 60 13.34 -7.68 10.75
C ARG A 60 12.94 -7.96 12.19
N TYR A 61 11.74 -7.56 12.58
CA TYR A 61 11.21 -7.83 13.91
C TYR A 61 11.15 -9.34 14.16
N TYR A 62 10.59 -10.12 13.23
CA TYR A 62 10.50 -11.58 13.33
C TYR A 62 11.89 -12.24 13.39
N ALA A 63 12.84 -11.77 12.58
CA ALA A 63 14.20 -12.31 12.56
C ALA A 63 14.95 -12.14 13.91
N ILE A 64 14.55 -11.17 14.73
CA ILE A 64 15.14 -10.90 16.05
C ILE A 64 14.36 -11.60 17.17
N HIS A 65 13.03 -11.56 17.12
CA HIS A 65 12.17 -11.98 18.23
C HIS A 65 11.60 -13.39 18.05
N GLU A 66 11.75 -14.00 16.86
CA GLU A 66 11.17 -15.29 16.46
C GLU A 66 9.63 -15.34 16.62
N ILE A 67 9.00 -14.16 16.70
CA ILE A 67 7.56 -13.97 16.78
C ILE A 67 7.18 -12.78 15.90
N TYR A 68 5.99 -12.82 15.30
CA TYR A 68 5.47 -11.66 14.59
C TYR A 68 5.00 -10.57 15.57
N PRO A 69 5.05 -9.28 15.19
CA PRO A 69 4.76 -8.18 16.11
C PRO A 69 3.30 -8.17 16.61
N TRP A 70 2.36 -8.73 15.85
CA TRP A 70 0.96 -8.90 16.28
C TRP A 70 0.76 -10.04 17.28
N ASN A 71 1.79 -10.85 17.50
CA ASN A 71 1.81 -11.94 18.47
C ASN A 71 2.56 -11.57 19.75
N ASP A 72 3.19 -10.40 19.79
CA ASP A 72 3.87 -9.92 20.99
C ASP A 72 2.86 -9.38 22.01
N VAL A 73 2.60 -10.21 23.02
CA VAL A 73 1.72 -9.91 24.15
C VAL A 73 2.17 -8.69 24.97
N THR A 74 3.44 -8.28 24.87
CA THR A 74 3.96 -7.07 25.52
C THR A 74 3.29 -5.81 24.98
N TYR A 75 2.95 -5.81 23.69
CA TYR A 75 2.42 -4.64 22.99
C TYR A 75 0.95 -4.79 22.59
N ASN A 76 0.38 -6.00 22.62
CA ASN A 76 -0.98 -6.27 22.13
C ASN A 76 -2.12 -5.69 23.01
N GLY A 77 -1.85 -5.28 24.26
CA GLY A 77 -2.82 -4.61 25.15
C GLY A 77 -4.08 -5.40 25.52
N THR A 78 -4.30 -6.57 24.92
CA THR A 78 -5.38 -7.50 25.18
C THR A 78 -4.84 -8.74 25.89
N SER A 79 -5.38 -9.04 27.07
CA SER A 79 -5.19 -10.33 27.75
C SER A 79 -6.01 -11.46 27.09
N SER A 80 -6.29 -11.34 25.80
CA SER A 80 -6.89 -12.38 24.98
C SER A 80 -5.86 -12.80 23.95
N THR A 81 -4.84 -13.50 24.43
CA THR A 81 -4.31 -14.59 23.62
C THR A 81 -5.52 -15.41 23.15
N PRO A 82 -5.63 -15.82 21.87
CA PRO A 82 -6.36 -17.06 21.62
C PRO A 82 -5.78 -18.09 22.60
N ASP A 83 -6.62 -18.74 23.41
CA ASP A 83 -6.16 -19.65 24.46
C ASP A 83 -5.16 -20.66 23.88
N VAL A 84 -3.88 -20.37 24.09
CA VAL A 84 -2.74 -21.07 23.51
C VAL A 84 -2.65 -22.49 24.10
N GLY A 85 -3.39 -22.76 25.19
CA GLY A 85 -3.49 -24.07 25.83
C GLY A 85 -4.36 -25.09 25.09
N SER A 86 -5.10 -24.70 24.05
CA SER A 86 -5.96 -25.59 23.26
C SER A 86 -5.42 -25.91 21.85
N LEU A 87 -4.24 -25.38 21.49
CA LEU A 87 -3.67 -25.49 20.15
C LEU A 87 -2.59 -26.59 20.12
N THR A 88 -2.70 -27.53 19.18
CA THR A 88 -1.67 -28.56 18.94
C THR A 88 -0.39 -27.94 18.34
N GLU A 89 0.77 -28.63 18.36
CA GLU A 89 2.01 -28.16 17.71
C GLU A 89 1.84 -27.88 16.19
N SER A 90 0.82 -28.44 15.53
CA SER A 90 0.44 -28.10 14.16
C SER A 90 -0.35 -26.78 14.02
N GLN A 91 -0.85 -26.26 15.15
CA GLN A 91 -1.63 -25.02 15.28
C GLN A 91 -0.81 -23.85 15.86
N LEU A 92 0.46 -24.08 16.23
CA LEU A 92 1.41 -23.08 16.74
C LEU A 92 2.34 -22.50 15.64
N ALA A 93 2.00 -22.73 14.38
CA ALA A 93 2.63 -22.11 13.24
C ALA A 93 2.29 -20.60 13.16
N ASP A 94 2.99 -19.75 13.91
CA ASP A 94 3.05 -18.29 13.74
C ASP A 94 1.70 -17.56 13.65
N VAL A 95 0.97 -17.64 14.77
CA VAL A 95 -0.32 -17.02 15.13
C VAL A 95 -0.85 -15.99 14.11
N LEU A 96 -2.00 -16.36 13.56
CA LEU A 96 -2.88 -15.62 12.64
C LEU A 96 -2.82 -14.11 12.89
N PHE A 97 -2.71 -13.34 11.79
CA PHE A 97 -2.90 -11.89 11.84
C PHE A 97 -4.22 -11.60 12.59
N PRO A 98 -4.23 -10.76 13.63
CA PRO A 98 -5.37 -10.66 14.54
C PRO A 98 -6.63 -10.34 13.74
N ASP A 99 -7.59 -11.26 13.77
CA ASP A 99 -8.94 -10.94 13.36
C ASP A 99 -9.48 -9.97 14.42
N ASP A 100 -9.41 -8.69 14.15
CA ASP A 100 -10.12 -7.74 14.98
C ASP A 100 -11.61 -8.16 15.00
N THR A 101 -12.05 -8.71 16.14
CA THR A 101 -13.43 -9.14 16.40
C THR A 101 -14.41 -7.97 16.37
N THR A 102 -13.94 -6.72 16.24
CA THR A 102 -14.80 -5.61 15.82
C THR A 102 -15.17 -5.78 14.34
N PRO A 103 -16.47 -5.84 13.99
CA PRO A 103 -16.91 -5.89 12.61
C PRO A 103 -16.40 -4.65 11.84
N GLY A 104 -15.33 -4.79 11.04
CA GLY A 104 -14.90 -3.72 10.12
C GLY A 104 -13.41 -3.60 9.79
N ASN A 105 -12.47 -4.07 10.63
CA ASN A 105 -11.05 -3.78 10.40
C ASN A 105 -10.24 -4.93 9.77
N CYS A 106 -10.54 -6.18 10.14
CA CYS A 106 -9.89 -7.40 9.66
C CYS A 106 -10.91 -8.43 9.15
N ALA A 107 -12.11 -7.98 8.78
CA ALA A 107 -13.25 -8.83 8.45
C ALA A 107 -13.82 -8.52 7.06
N GLY A 108 -12.97 -8.15 6.10
CA GLY A 108 -13.41 -7.84 4.75
C GLY A 108 -12.32 -8.09 3.72
N THR A 109 -12.75 -8.39 2.50
CA THR A 109 -11.97 -8.04 1.31
C THR A 109 -12.10 -6.53 1.09
N PRO A 110 -11.11 -5.84 0.50
CA PRO A 110 -11.27 -4.43 0.12
C PRO A 110 -12.49 -4.19 -0.79
N ASN A 111 -13.03 -5.28 -1.37
CA ASN A 111 -14.08 -5.31 -2.37
C ASN A 111 -15.41 -5.89 -1.86
N GLY A 112 -15.58 -6.06 -0.53
CA GLY A 112 -16.88 -6.34 0.10
C GLY A 112 -17.48 -7.74 -0.10
N THR A 113 -16.74 -8.71 -0.66
CA THR A 113 -17.20 -10.10 -0.81
C THR A 113 -16.62 -11.00 0.28
N GLY A 114 -17.46 -11.40 1.24
CA GLY A 114 -17.34 -12.60 2.09
C GLY A 114 -16.12 -12.75 3.02
N ALA A 115 -16.36 -13.19 4.25
CA ALA A 115 -15.29 -13.62 5.16
C ALA A 115 -14.69 -14.95 4.68
N PHE A 116 -13.51 -14.91 4.08
CA PHE A 116 -12.72 -16.10 3.74
C PHE A 116 -11.68 -16.36 4.84
N PRO A 117 -11.20 -17.61 5.03
CA PRO A 117 -10.04 -17.86 5.87
C PRO A 117 -8.80 -17.15 5.29
N GLY A 118 -8.28 -16.15 6.02
CA GLY A 118 -7.24 -15.23 5.56
C GLY A 118 -7.80 -13.86 5.18
N SER A 119 -8.25 -13.07 6.15
CA SER A 119 -8.86 -11.77 5.90
C SER A 119 -7.82 -10.69 5.59
N PHE A 120 -8.17 -9.74 4.72
CA PHE A 120 -7.40 -8.50 4.63
C PHE A 120 -7.67 -7.64 5.86
N CYS A 121 -6.61 -7.04 6.38
CA CYS A 121 -6.65 -6.12 7.50
C CYS A 121 -6.27 -4.72 7.05
N LYS A 122 -7.21 -3.79 7.17
CA LYS A 122 -6.95 -2.39 6.89
C LYS A 122 -6.11 -1.78 8.00
N ILE A 123 -5.05 -1.05 7.64
CA ILE A 123 -4.28 -0.29 8.62
C ILE A 123 -5.06 0.95 9.04
N THR A 124 -5.64 0.87 10.24
CA THR A 124 -6.34 1.97 10.92
C THR A 124 -5.80 2.15 12.33
N THR A 125 -6.10 3.29 12.95
CA THR A 125 -5.75 3.60 14.35
C THR A 125 -6.39 2.66 15.37
N ALA A 126 -7.47 1.93 15.04
CA ALA A 126 -8.22 1.11 15.99
C ALA A 126 -7.75 -0.36 16.03
N ALA A 127 -7.38 -0.96 14.89
CA ALA A 127 -7.08 -2.39 14.82
C ALA A 127 -5.61 -2.76 14.99
N LEU A 128 -4.69 -1.85 14.62
CA LEU A 128 -3.27 -2.21 14.44
C LEU A 128 -2.32 -1.37 15.31
N ALA A 129 -2.86 -0.45 16.11
CA ALA A 129 -2.08 0.35 17.06
C ALA A 129 -1.19 -0.47 18.01
N PRO A 130 -1.61 -1.64 18.53
CA PRO A 130 -0.79 -2.41 19.46
C PRO A 130 0.50 -2.95 18.83
N TRP A 131 0.42 -3.59 17.66
CA TRP A 131 1.61 -4.17 17.03
C TRP A 131 2.43 -3.17 16.23
N LEU A 132 1.84 -2.07 15.71
CA LEU A 132 2.64 -0.95 15.21
C LEU A 132 3.48 -0.32 16.34
N THR A 133 2.99 -0.38 17.58
CA THR A 133 3.76 0.06 18.76
C THR A 133 4.95 -0.88 19.01
N ALA A 134 4.81 -2.18 18.78
CA ALA A 134 5.95 -3.10 18.87
C ALA A 134 7.08 -2.69 17.91
N LEU A 135 6.72 -2.36 16.65
CA LEU A 135 7.69 -1.94 15.63
C LEU A 135 8.32 -0.58 15.93
N THR A 136 7.59 0.38 16.50
CA THR A 136 8.18 1.67 16.89
C THR A 136 9.01 1.56 18.17
N ALA A 137 8.58 0.77 19.15
CA ALA A 137 9.29 0.58 20.41
C ALA A 137 10.62 -0.16 20.23
N THR A 138 10.68 -1.10 19.29
CA THR A 138 11.90 -1.82 18.89
C THR A 138 12.74 -1.07 17.85
N ALA A 139 12.34 0.16 17.50
CA ALA A 139 13.01 1.01 16.51
C ALA A 139 13.09 0.42 15.09
N GLU A 140 12.20 -0.49 14.74
CA GLU A 140 12.09 -1.05 13.38
C GLU A 140 11.51 -0.04 12.39
N ILE A 141 10.62 0.84 12.86
CA ILE A 141 10.07 1.97 12.09
C ILE A 141 9.99 3.23 12.96
N LYS A 142 9.96 4.39 12.31
CA LYS A 142 9.77 5.68 12.98
C LYS A 142 8.30 5.94 13.28
N GLU A 143 8.01 6.70 14.34
CA GLU A 143 6.65 7.11 14.67
C GLU A 143 5.99 7.96 13.56
N SER A 144 6.76 8.78 12.84
CA SER A 144 6.23 9.54 11.70
C SER A 144 5.76 8.65 10.54
N PHE A 145 6.30 7.43 10.44
CA PHE A 145 5.86 6.44 9.47
C PHE A 145 4.52 5.82 9.90
N THR A 146 4.39 5.43 11.17
CA THR A 146 3.13 4.87 11.70
C THR A 146 1.97 5.86 11.67
N GLN A 147 2.23 7.15 11.94
CA GLN A 147 1.21 8.19 11.82
C GLN A 147 0.69 8.33 10.38
N ARG A 148 1.57 8.20 9.37
CA ARG A 148 1.17 8.24 7.95
C ARG A 148 0.32 7.03 7.55
N LEU A 149 0.65 5.85 8.06
CA LEU A 149 -0.10 4.62 7.77
C LEU A 149 -1.48 4.59 8.44
N THR A 150 -1.58 5.09 9.67
CA THR A 150 -2.81 5.01 10.46
C THR A 150 -3.79 6.17 10.18
N SER A 151 -3.31 7.28 9.61
CA SER A 151 -4.14 8.40 9.16
C SER A 151 -3.94 8.66 7.65
N PRO A 152 -4.30 7.69 6.78
CA PRO A 152 -4.10 7.84 5.35
C PRO A 152 -5.06 8.91 4.78
N LYS A 153 -4.62 9.57 3.71
CA LYS A 153 -5.53 10.35 2.86
C LYS A 153 -6.51 9.40 2.15
N PRO A 154 -7.69 9.88 1.71
CA PRO A 154 -8.62 9.05 0.93
C PRO A 154 -7.90 8.39 -0.25
N GLY A 155 -8.02 7.07 -0.39
CA GLY A 155 -7.35 6.27 -1.42
C GLY A 155 -5.88 5.93 -1.13
N GLY A 156 -5.34 6.27 0.05
CA GLY A 156 -3.98 5.94 0.46
C GLY A 156 -3.90 4.84 1.52
N GLU A 157 -4.93 4.01 1.59
CA GLU A 157 -5.11 2.99 2.61
C GLU A 157 -4.28 1.75 2.25
N LEU A 158 -3.61 1.19 3.25
CA LEU A 158 -2.82 -0.02 3.09
C LEU A 158 -3.51 -1.17 3.83
N TRP A 159 -3.56 -2.31 3.16
CA TRP A 159 -4.19 -3.55 3.59
C TRP A 159 -3.12 -4.61 3.78
N LEU A 160 -3.26 -5.44 4.78
CA LEU A 160 -2.32 -6.51 5.08
C LEU A 160 -3.02 -7.86 4.97
N TYR A 161 -2.30 -8.87 4.49
CA TYR A 161 -2.78 -10.24 4.42
C TYR A 161 -1.66 -11.19 4.81
N LYS A 162 -1.97 -12.23 5.57
CA LYS A 162 -1.09 -13.38 5.77
C LYS A 162 -1.96 -14.62 5.90
N ALA A 163 -1.64 -15.68 5.14
CA ALA A 163 -2.38 -16.94 5.26
C ALA A 163 -2.05 -17.65 6.58
N ALA A 164 -2.97 -18.51 7.04
CA ALA A 164 -2.94 -19.23 8.31
C ALA A 164 -1.85 -20.32 8.43
N THR A 165 -0.80 -20.28 7.61
CA THR A 165 0.26 -21.31 7.57
C THR A 165 1.59 -20.71 8.01
N ALA A 166 2.42 -21.52 8.69
CA ALA A 166 3.70 -21.08 9.29
C ALA A 166 4.57 -20.30 8.29
N ASN A 167 4.62 -20.81 7.06
CA ASN A 167 5.49 -20.31 6.00
C ASN A 167 4.78 -19.40 5.00
N ALA A 168 3.59 -18.88 5.33
CA ALA A 168 2.88 -17.96 4.45
C ALA A 168 3.63 -16.63 4.35
N THR A 169 3.84 -16.16 3.12
CA THR A 169 4.29 -14.78 2.88
C THR A 169 3.23 -13.79 3.37
N MET A 170 3.70 -12.74 4.04
CA MET A 170 2.86 -11.58 4.35
C MET A 170 2.75 -10.75 3.08
N TYR A 171 1.57 -10.21 2.80
CA TYR A 171 1.36 -9.27 1.73
C TYR A 171 0.91 -7.93 2.29
N ALA A 172 1.41 -6.85 1.69
CA ALA A 172 0.88 -5.51 1.88
C ALA A 172 0.32 -5.00 0.55
N CYS A 173 -0.94 -4.61 0.56
CA CYS A 173 -1.73 -4.31 -0.62
C CYS A 173 -2.36 -2.91 -0.55
N PHE A 174 -2.41 -2.20 -1.67
CA PHE A 174 -3.07 -0.90 -1.76
C PHE A 174 -3.88 -0.77 -3.04
N THR A 175 -4.86 0.12 -3.03
CA THR A 175 -5.67 0.45 -4.21
C THR A 175 -4.93 1.46 -5.09
N PRO A 176 -4.69 1.15 -6.37
CA PRO A 176 -3.95 2.04 -7.27
C PRO A 176 -4.82 3.22 -7.74
N SER A 177 -4.24 4.41 -7.78
CA SER A 177 -4.92 5.64 -8.21
C SER A 177 -4.55 6.11 -9.62
N SER A 178 -3.44 5.60 -10.18
CA SER A 178 -2.97 5.87 -11.54
C SER A 178 -3.36 4.77 -12.51
N GLN A 179 -3.66 5.14 -13.75
CA GLN A 179 -3.99 4.19 -14.82
C GLN A 179 -2.86 3.18 -15.06
N ALA A 180 -1.61 3.61 -14.89
CA ALA A 180 -0.45 2.74 -15.03
C ALA A 180 -0.45 1.60 -13.98
N PHE A 181 -0.73 1.92 -12.72
CA PHE A 181 -0.76 0.91 -11.65
C PHE A 181 -2.06 0.10 -11.67
N GLN A 182 -3.18 0.68 -12.07
CA GLN A 182 -4.43 -0.07 -12.30
C GLN A 182 -4.21 -1.15 -13.36
N LYS A 183 -3.55 -0.80 -14.48
CA LYS A 183 -3.17 -1.78 -15.49
C LYS A 183 -2.24 -2.87 -14.95
N GLU A 184 -1.27 -2.50 -14.11
CA GLU A 184 -0.36 -3.46 -13.47
C GLU A 184 -1.12 -4.41 -12.54
N ALA A 185 -2.06 -3.91 -11.74
CA ALA A 185 -2.90 -4.73 -10.85
C ALA A 185 -3.76 -5.72 -11.65
N LEU A 186 -4.38 -5.24 -12.73
CA LEU A 186 -5.16 -6.07 -13.64
C LEU A 186 -4.29 -7.15 -14.32
N ASP A 187 -3.13 -6.77 -14.82
CA ASP A 187 -2.19 -7.70 -15.47
C ASP A 187 -1.70 -8.76 -14.45
N ALA A 188 -1.46 -8.38 -13.19
CA ALA A 188 -1.10 -9.31 -12.11
C ALA A 188 -2.25 -10.27 -11.77
N CYS A 189 -3.49 -9.76 -11.66
CA CYS A 189 -4.68 -10.59 -11.47
C CYS A 189 -4.92 -11.55 -12.65
N ARG A 190 -4.50 -11.18 -13.88
CA ARG A 190 -4.61 -12.05 -15.05
C ARG A 190 -3.56 -13.12 -15.17
N ASP A 191 -2.30 -12.73 -15.05
CA ASP A 191 -1.20 -13.60 -15.40
C ASP A 191 -0.62 -14.33 -14.16
N HIS A 192 -0.91 -13.82 -12.96
CA HIS A 192 -0.28 -14.26 -11.71
C HIS A 192 -1.27 -14.44 -10.55
N TYR A 193 -2.56 -14.67 -10.82
CA TYR A 193 -3.61 -14.86 -9.81
C TYR A 193 -3.23 -15.85 -8.69
N ALA A 194 -2.64 -16.99 -9.04
CA ALA A 194 -2.27 -18.04 -8.10
C ALA A 194 -1.21 -17.62 -7.07
N ASN A 195 -0.49 -16.52 -7.33
CA ASN A 195 0.53 -15.97 -6.45
C ASN A 195 0.02 -14.77 -5.63
N LEU A 196 -1.25 -14.40 -5.76
CA LEU A 196 -1.84 -13.27 -5.07
C LEU A 196 -2.69 -13.73 -3.87
N PRO A 197 -2.82 -12.89 -2.83
CA PRO A 197 -3.66 -13.21 -1.69
C PRO A 197 -5.14 -13.30 -2.10
N LEU A 198 -5.87 -14.23 -1.46
CA LEU A 198 -7.30 -14.45 -1.74
C LEU A 198 -8.09 -13.17 -1.46
N GLY A 199 -8.70 -12.59 -2.50
CA GLY A 199 -9.45 -11.33 -2.44
C GLY A 199 -8.67 -10.09 -2.90
N ALA A 200 -7.40 -10.24 -3.33
CA ALA A 200 -6.67 -9.17 -4.02
C ALA A 200 -7.29 -8.78 -5.36
N CYS A 201 -7.97 -9.75 -5.97
CA CYS A 201 -8.73 -9.59 -7.19
C CYS A 201 -10.22 -9.75 -6.83
N PRO A 202 -11.07 -8.72 -7.08
CA PRO A 202 -12.52 -8.87 -7.00
C PRO A 202 -12.92 -10.00 -7.96
N GLN A 203 -13.61 -11.02 -7.44
CA GLN A 203 -13.78 -12.31 -8.11
C GLN A 203 -14.19 -12.23 -9.59
N ALA A 204 -13.48 -12.97 -10.43
CA ALA A 204 -14.11 -13.78 -11.49
C ALA A 204 -14.12 -15.23 -11.00
N ALA A 205 -15.11 -15.58 -10.18
CA ALA A 205 -15.43 -16.98 -9.92
C ALA A 205 -16.75 -17.25 -10.64
N ASP A 206 -16.68 -17.73 -11.87
CA ASP A 206 -17.75 -18.57 -12.38
C ASP A 206 -17.65 -19.96 -11.73
N GLU A 207 -18.76 -20.69 -11.65
CA GLU A 207 -18.86 -22.01 -11.01
C GLU A 207 -17.97 -23.09 -11.66
N ALA A 208 -17.17 -22.74 -12.67
CA ALA A 208 -16.33 -23.64 -13.47
C ALA A 208 -14.81 -23.48 -13.22
N GLY A 209 -14.38 -22.59 -12.32
CA GLY A 209 -12.97 -22.50 -11.92
C GLY A 209 -12.03 -21.93 -12.98
N TYR A 210 -12.55 -21.18 -13.97
CA TYR A 210 -11.74 -20.39 -14.89
C TYR A 210 -12.18 -18.93 -14.83
N ALA A 211 -11.36 -18.10 -14.17
CA ALA A 211 -11.58 -16.66 -14.08
C ALA A 211 -11.70 -16.01 -15.46
N THR A 212 -12.93 -15.65 -15.86
CA THR A 212 -13.17 -14.66 -16.90
C THR A 212 -12.92 -13.30 -16.28
N ILE A 213 -11.68 -12.83 -16.36
CA ILE A 213 -11.25 -11.58 -15.71
C ILE A 213 -11.93 -10.40 -16.40
N VAL A 214 -12.97 -9.89 -15.75
CA VAL A 214 -13.56 -8.60 -16.07
C VAL A 214 -12.84 -7.58 -15.18
N ALA A 215 -12.33 -6.51 -15.78
CA ALA A 215 -11.73 -5.41 -15.02
C ALA A 215 -12.78 -4.77 -14.12
N TYR A 216 -12.48 -4.63 -12.84
CA TYR A 216 -13.30 -3.90 -11.87
C TYR A 216 -12.49 -2.76 -11.26
N ASP A 217 -13.14 -1.72 -10.77
CA ASP A 217 -12.48 -0.49 -10.26
C ASP A 217 -11.62 -0.70 -8.99
N ASP A 218 -11.46 -1.94 -8.51
CA ASP A 218 -10.92 -2.24 -7.18
C ASP A 218 -9.86 -3.37 -7.15
N GLU A 219 -9.08 -3.62 -8.22
CA GLU A 219 -7.92 -4.52 -8.11
C GLU A 219 -6.81 -3.94 -7.22
N LEU A 220 -6.17 -4.81 -6.43
CA LEU A 220 -5.08 -4.38 -5.54
C LEU A 220 -3.70 -4.64 -6.13
N ILE A 221 -2.78 -3.72 -5.88
CA ILE A 221 -1.35 -4.02 -5.96
C ILE A 221 -0.92 -4.62 -4.65
N CYS A 222 -0.48 -5.88 -4.66
CA CYS A 222 0.02 -6.60 -3.49
C CYS A 222 1.51 -6.87 -3.61
N LEU A 223 2.27 -6.49 -2.59
CA LEU A 223 3.69 -6.81 -2.45
C LEU A 223 3.86 -7.93 -1.43
N PRO A 224 4.66 -8.98 -1.75
CA PRO A 224 5.07 -10.01 -0.79
C PRO A 224 6.20 -9.53 0.13
#